data_AF-A0A957PFS6-F1
#
_entry.id   AF-A0A957PFS6-F1
#
_cell.length_a   1.000
_cell.length_b   1.000
_cell.length_c   1.000
_cell.angle_alpha   90.00
_cell.angle_beta   90.00
_cell.angle_gamma   90.00
#
_symmetry.space_group_name_H-M   'P 1'
#
loop_
_entity.id
_entity.type
_entity.pdbx_description
1 polymer ?
#
loop_
_entity_poly.entity_id
_entity_poly.type
_entity_poly.pdbx_seq_one_letter_code
_entity_poly.pdbx_strand_id
1 'polypeptide(L)'
;MNKDTKYQAISNQLKLLAHPERLRILDVLRREPECVCHLEALLEKPQPYVSQQLRFLRNANMIRDQRRGQNIYYEIADDDVMGWLEHILGPMQEDAWLAHLKKTLPCQCPTCDTNLQVSFAQSYPPQAVEMSKAKMLFLCTGNAARSQMAEAFMRKYAGDEFDIYSAGLEPRGLHPLTLRVMDEVGIDVSGQRSTDLREYLGRVNFGYLITVCARAEKNCPTAFLNSGGTRLDWFFEDPAAYVGTVQEKLNKFREIRDQVDHRIQEWLAQRN
;
A
#
# COMPACT_ATOMS: atom_id res chain seq x y z
N MET A 1 -5.68 -39.69 12.76
CA MET A 1 -4.87 -38.55 12.29
C MET A 1 -4.58 -37.68 13.50
N ASN A 2 -3.31 -37.55 13.92
CA ASN A 2 -2.92 -36.82 15.14
C ASN A 2 -3.24 -35.32 14.98
N LYS A 3 -3.81 -34.68 16.02
CA LYS A 3 -4.23 -33.26 15.96
C LYS A 3 -3.07 -32.32 15.64
N ASP A 4 -1.87 -32.64 16.12
CA ASP A 4 -0.66 -31.85 15.87
C ASP A 4 -0.27 -31.84 14.39
N THR A 5 -0.44 -32.96 13.69
CA THR A 5 -0.16 -33.08 12.26
C THR A 5 -1.15 -32.25 11.43
N LYS A 6 -2.41 -32.14 11.88
CA LYS A 6 -3.42 -31.30 11.22
C LYS A 6 -3.07 -29.82 11.30
N TYR A 7 -2.68 -29.32 12.49
CA TYR A 7 -2.31 -27.90 12.63
C TYR A 7 -1.02 -27.54 11.89
N GLN A 8 -0.05 -28.45 11.83
CA GLN A 8 1.16 -28.26 11.03
C GLN A 8 0.86 -28.17 9.54
N ALA A 9 -0.04 -29.02 9.02
CA ALA A 9 -0.46 -28.97 7.62
C ALA A 9 -1.12 -27.62 7.27
N ILE A 10 -2.08 -27.17 8.08
CA ILE A 10 -2.77 -25.88 7.90
C ILE A 10 -1.76 -24.72 7.99
N SER A 11 -0.85 -24.73 8.97
CA SER A 11 0.17 -23.69 9.10
C SER A 11 1.06 -23.60 7.86
N ASN A 12 1.42 -24.73 7.26
CA ASN A 12 2.22 -24.75 6.04
C ASN A 12 1.47 -24.21 4.84
N GLN A 13 0.17 -24.53 4.69
CA GLN A 13 -0.67 -23.94 3.64
C GLN A 13 -0.81 -22.41 3.82
N LEU A 14 -1.05 -21.94 5.05
CA LEU A 14 -1.15 -20.51 5.34
C LEU A 14 0.16 -19.76 5.06
N LYS A 15 1.33 -20.35 5.36
CA LYS A 15 2.63 -19.76 5.00
C LYS A 15 2.81 -19.62 3.49
N LEU A 16 2.31 -20.58 2.72
CA LEU A 16 2.32 -20.48 1.26
C LEU A 16 1.40 -19.36 0.80
N LEU A 17 0.20 -19.24 1.37
CA LEU A 17 -0.74 -18.15 1.06
C LEU A 17 -0.27 -16.78 1.53
N ALA A 18 0.56 -16.67 2.56
CA ALA A 18 1.01 -15.39 3.12
C ALA A 18 1.97 -14.58 2.21
N HIS A 19 2.09 -14.92 0.93
CA HIS A 19 2.93 -14.20 -0.03
C HIS A 19 2.08 -13.49 -1.10
N PRO A 20 2.30 -12.18 -1.33
CA PRO A 20 1.40 -11.36 -2.13
C PRO A 20 1.23 -11.87 -3.56
N GLU A 21 2.33 -12.24 -4.24
CA GLU A 21 2.24 -12.69 -5.63
C GLU A 21 1.59 -14.08 -5.78
N ARG A 22 1.64 -14.93 -4.74
CA ARG A 22 0.94 -16.22 -4.78
C ARG A 22 -0.55 -16.03 -4.59
N LEU A 23 -0.96 -15.09 -3.73
CA LEU A 23 -2.36 -14.67 -3.63
C LEU A 23 -2.85 -14.04 -4.93
N ARG A 24 -2.06 -13.19 -5.58
CA ARG A 24 -2.43 -12.62 -6.88
C ARG A 24 -2.59 -13.70 -7.95
N ILE A 25 -1.67 -14.68 -8.03
CA ILE A 25 -1.82 -15.83 -8.92
C ILE A 25 -3.12 -16.58 -8.64
N LEU A 26 -3.38 -16.94 -7.37
CA LEU A 26 -4.59 -17.67 -7.01
C LEU A 26 -5.87 -16.87 -7.23
N ASP A 27 -5.83 -15.54 -7.02
CA ASP A 27 -6.95 -14.65 -7.34
C ASP A 27 -7.26 -14.66 -8.85
N VAL A 28 -6.25 -14.66 -9.70
CA VAL A 28 -6.47 -14.81 -11.14
C VAL A 28 -7.03 -16.20 -11.45
N LEU A 29 -6.41 -17.26 -10.91
CA LEU A 29 -6.78 -18.65 -11.21
C LEU A 29 -8.15 -19.08 -10.67
N ARG A 30 -8.70 -18.41 -9.65
CA ARG A 30 -10.07 -18.68 -9.18
C ARG A 30 -11.14 -18.31 -10.20
N ARG A 31 -10.80 -17.45 -11.18
CA ARG A 31 -11.72 -17.02 -12.23
C ARG A 31 -11.71 -18.00 -13.39
N GLU A 32 -10.53 -18.27 -13.94
CA GLU A 32 -10.35 -19.25 -15.01
C GLU A 32 -8.90 -19.79 -15.05
N PRO A 33 -8.67 -20.93 -15.71
CA PRO A 33 -7.32 -21.47 -15.90
C PRO A 33 -6.44 -20.58 -16.78
N GLU A 34 -5.18 -20.32 -16.37
CA GLU A 34 -4.28 -19.39 -17.06
C GLU A 34 -2.91 -19.96 -17.44
N CYS A 35 -2.34 -19.48 -18.55
CA CYS A 35 -0.95 -19.77 -18.90
C CYS A 35 0.05 -18.91 -18.11
N VAL A 36 1.31 -19.36 -18.08
CA VAL A 36 2.41 -18.56 -17.50
C VAL A 36 2.55 -17.19 -18.17
N CYS A 37 2.29 -17.10 -19.48
CA CYS A 37 2.32 -15.87 -20.25
C CYS A 37 1.32 -14.82 -19.74
N HIS A 38 0.09 -15.24 -19.41
CA HIS A 38 -0.94 -14.34 -18.89
C HIS A 38 -0.59 -13.89 -17.49
N LEU A 39 -0.13 -14.82 -16.66
CA LEU A 39 0.28 -14.50 -15.29
C LEU A 39 1.47 -13.52 -15.29
N GLU A 40 2.41 -13.65 -16.23
CA GLU A 40 3.51 -12.70 -16.41
C GLU A 40 3.00 -11.28 -16.67
N ALA A 41 2.07 -11.14 -17.61
CA ALA A 41 1.48 -9.87 -17.97
C ALA A 41 0.62 -9.26 -16.87
N LEU A 42 -0.21 -10.07 -16.21
CA LEU A 42 -1.11 -9.64 -15.14
C LEU A 42 -0.37 -9.24 -13.87
N LEU A 43 0.75 -9.92 -13.58
CA LEU A 43 1.53 -9.67 -12.36
C LEU A 43 2.59 -8.58 -12.56
N GLU A 44 2.94 -8.28 -13.82
CA GLU A 44 4.06 -7.41 -14.22
C GLU A 44 5.39 -7.88 -13.59
N LYS A 45 5.61 -9.20 -13.60
CA LYS A 45 6.81 -9.84 -13.05
C LYS A 45 7.50 -10.70 -14.12
N PRO A 46 8.83 -10.86 -14.08
CA PRO A 46 9.53 -11.72 -15.05
C PRO A 46 9.05 -13.17 -15.02
N GLN A 47 8.95 -13.82 -16.18
CA GLN A 47 8.58 -15.25 -16.31
C GLN A 47 9.31 -16.20 -15.33
N PRO A 48 10.63 -16.08 -15.07
CA PRO A 48 11.31 -16.96 -14.12
C PRO A 48 10.76 -16.85 -12.69
N TYR A 49 10.38 -15.64 -12.27
CA TYR A 49 9.80 -15.40 -10.95
C TYR A 49 8.40 -16.01 -10.85
N VAL A 50 7.55 -15.79 -11.86
CA VAL A 50 6.19 -16.36 -11.92
C VAL A 50 6.25 -17.90 -11.92
N SER A 51 7.14 -18.47 -12.73
CA SER A 51 7.36 -19.92 -12.79
C SER A 51 7.81 -20.50 -11.44
N GLN A 52 8.63 -19.76 -10.69
CA GLN A 52 9.04 -20.16 -9.34
C GLN A 52 7.85 -20.19 -8.37
N GLN A 53 6.98 -19.17 -8.40
CA GLN A 53 5.80 -19.12 -7.54
C GLN A 53 4.81 -20.24 -7.87
N LEU A 54 4.57 -20.50 -9.16
CA LEU A 54 3.74 -21.61 -9.63
C LEU A 54 4.29 -22.97 -9.17
N ARG A 55 5.62 -23.15 -9.18
CA ARG A 55 6.24 -24.37 -8.66
C ARG A 55 5.94 -24.57 -7.17
N PHE A 56 6.01 -23.53 -6.35
CA PHE A 56 5.68 -23.64 -4.92
C PHE A 56 4.22 -24.04 -4.69
N LEU A 57 3.29 -23.38 -5.40
CA LEU A 57 1.87 -23.69 -5.31
C LEU A 57 1.55 -25.11 -5.79
N ARG A 58 2.18 -25.55 -6.88
CA ARG A 58 2.00 -26.90 -7.41
C ARG A 58 2.57 -27.97 -6.50
N ASN A 59 3.76 -27.75 -5.95
CA ASN A 59 4.37 -28.71 -5.01
C ASN A 59 3.55 -28.89 -3.73
N ALA A 60 2.72 -27.90 -3.39
CA ALA A 60 1.76 -27.96 -2.30
C ALA A 60 0.39 -28.52 -2.70
N ASN A 61 0.23 -28.99 -3.95
CA ASN A 61 -1.02 -29.48 -4.54
C ASN A 61 -2.16 -28.45 -4.57
N MET A 62 -1.87 -27.16 -4.41
CA MET A 62 -2.89 -26.11 -4.42
C MET A 62 -3.37 -25.78 -5.83
N ILE A 63 -2.48 -25.95 -6.81
CA ILE A 63 -2.78 -25.77 -8.23
C ILE A 63 -2.34 -27.01 -9.00
N ARG A 64 -2.99 -27.27 -10.12
CA ARG A 64 -2.59 -28.29 -11.09
C ARG A 64 -2.32 -27.65 -12.44
N ASP A 65 -1.51 -28.33 -13.25
CA ASP A 65 -1.21 -27.90 -14.61
C ASP A 65 -1.84 -28.85 -15.65
N GLN A 66 -2.34 -28.27 -16.74
CA GLN A 66 -2.93 -28.98 -17.86
C GLN A 66 -2.35 -28.44 -19.16
N ARG A 67 -1.81 -29.32 -20.00
CA ARG A 67 -1.31 -28.95 -21.32
C ARG A 67 -2.47 -28.80 -22.31
N ARG A 68 -2.57 -27.64 -22.95
CA ARG A 68 -3.54 -27.35 -24.03
C ARG A 68 -2.80 -26.76 -25.22
N GLY A 69 -2.65 -27.56 -26.29
CA GLY A 69 -1.83 -27.19 -27.45
C GLY A 69 -0.34 -27.07 -27.10
N GLN A 70 0.28 -25.95 -27.47
CA GLN A 70 1.69 -25.67 -27.14
C GLN A 70 1.89 -25.09 -25.73
N ASN A 71 0.81 -24.70 -25.04
CA ASN A 71 0.87 -23.99 -23.76
C ASN A 71 0.45 -24.88 -22.58
N ILE A 72 0.94 -24.52 -21.39
CA ILE A 72 0.57 -25.13 -20.11
C ILE A 72 -0.30 -24.13 -19.34
N TYR A 73 -1.47 -24.57 -18.92
CA TYR A 73 -2.42 -23.80 -18.13
C TYR A 73 -2.43 -24.30 -16.69
N TYR A 74 -2.60 -23.39 -15.76
CA TYR A 74 -2.69 -23.68 -14.33
C TYR A 74 -4.11 -23.40 -13.86
N GLU A 75 -4.61 -24.21 -12.93
CA GLU A 75 -5.91 -24.00 -12.27
C GLU A 75 -5.84 -24.42 -10.80
N ILE A 76 -6.71 -23.86 -9.97
CA ILE A 76 -6.81 -24.25 -8.55
C ILE A 76 -7.32 -25.70 -8.49
N ALA A 77 -6.64 -26.52 -7.71
CA ALA A 77 -6.94 -27.94 -7.53
C ALA A 77 -7.48 -28.28 -6.14
N ASP A 78 -7.30 -27.38 -5.18
CA ASP A 78 -7.64 -27.57 -3.76
C ASP A 78 -8.90 -26.76 -3.40
N ASP A 79 -9.99 -27.48 -3.11
CA ASP A 79 -11.30 -26.88 -2.78
C ASP A 79 -11.26 -26.08 -1.46
N ASP A 80 -10.42 -26.48 -0.48
CA ASP A 80 -10.28 -25.74 0.78
C ASP A 80 -9.63 -24.38 0.51
N VAL A 81 -8.65 -24.33 -0.39
CA VAL A 81 -8.01 -23.09 -0.83
C VAL A 81 -9.01 -22.17 -1.53
N MET A 82 -9.86 -22.73 -2.40
CA MET A 82 -10.91 -21.96 -3.07
C MET A 82 -11.87 -21.31 -2.05
N GLY A 83 -12.33 -22.08 -1.05
CA GLY A 83 -13.19 -21.56 0.01
C GLY A 83 -12.52 -20.48 0.87
N TRP A 84 -11.23 -20.61 1.16
CA TRP A 84 -10.49 -19.56 1.88
C TRP A 84 -10.35 -18.28 1.04
N LEU A 85 -10.06 -18.41 -0.25
CA LEU A 85 -9.91 -17.25 -1.13
C LEU A 85 -11.22 -16.47 -1.26
N GLU A 86 -12.35 -17.17 -1.38
CA GLU A 86 -13.67 -16.53 -1.41
C GLU A 86 -13.96 -15.78 -0.10
N HIS A 87 -13.60 -16.35 1.04
CA HIS A 87 -13.78 -15.71 2.34
C HIS A 87 -12.86 -14.50 2.55
N ILE A 88 -11.61 -14.57 2.08
CA ILE A 88 -10.60 -13.52 2.30
C ILE A 88 -10.72 -12.39 1.29
N LEU A 89 -10.90 -12.71 0.00
CA LEU A 89 -10.90 -11.76 -1.11
C LEU A 89 -12.32 -11.33 -1.51
N GLY A 90 -13.36 -11.93 -0.93
CA GLY A 90 -14.75 -11.63 -1.22
C GLY A 90 -15.26 -12.29 -2.52
N PRO A 91 -16.54 -12.07 -2.85
CA PRO A 91 -17.19 -12.69 -4.01
C PRO A 91 -16.53 -12.24 -5.31
N MET A 92 -16.45 -13.16 -6.28
CA MET A 92 -15.98 -12.84 -7.64
C MET A 92 -16.94 -11.87 -8.31
N GLN A 93 -16.47 -10.64 -8.56
CA GLN A 93 -17.18 -9.67 -9.40
C GLN A 93 -16.66 -9.80 -10.84
N GLU A 94 -17.53 -9.55 -11.82
CA GLU A 94 -17.14 -9.46 -13.22
C GLU A 94 -16.13 -8.32 -13.40
N ASP A 95 -14.91 -8.69 -13.76
CA ASP A 95 -13.80 -7.75 -13.91
C ASP A 95 -13.61 -7.45 -15.40
N ALA A 96 -14.33 -6.42 -15.87
CA ALA A 96 -14.27 -5.96 -17.26
C ALA A 96 -12.85 -5.56 -17.70
N TRP A 97 -11.98 -5.19 -16.75
CA TRP A 97 -10.59 -4.85 -17.01
C TRP A 97 -9.73 -6.09 -17.29
N LEU A 98 -9.88 -7.16 -16.51
CA LEU A 98 -9.23 -8.45 -16.79
C LEU A 98 -9.63 -9.00 -18.17
N ALA A 99 -10.90 -8.87 -18.53
CA ALA A 99 -11.40 -9.28 -19.85
C ALA A 99 -10.84 -8.43 -21.00
N HIS A 100 -10.61 -7.13 -20.78
CA HIS A 100 -9.98 -6.24 -21.75
C HIS A 100 -8.48 -6.53 -21.92
N LEU A 101 -7.74 -6.68 -20.82
CA LEU A 101 -6.29 -6.92 -20.86
C LEU A 101 -5.95 -8.21 -21.63
N LYS A 102 -6.74 -9.26 -21.45
CA LYS A 102 -6.61 -10.53 -22.17
C LYS A 102 -6.77 -10.39 -23.69
N LYS A 103 -7.59 -9.44 -24.15
CA LYS A 103 -7.79 -9.16 -25.58
C LYS A 103 -6.64 -8.37 -26.20
N THR A 104 -5.88 -7.65 -25.39
CA THR A 104 -4.79 -6.77 -25.85
C THR A 104 -3.40 -7.39 -25.72
N LEU A 105 -3.29 -8.60 -25.14
CA LEU A 105 -2.00 -9.20 -24.85
C LEU A 105 -1.38 -9.87 -26.09
N PRO A 106 -0.12 -9.57 -26.45
CA PRO A 106 0.57 -10.24 -27.55
C PRO A 106 1.02 -11.63 -27.11
N CYS A 107 0.08 -12.57 -27.06
CA CYS A 107 0.28 -13.92 -26.57
C CYS A 107 -0.17 -14.94 -27.62
N GLN A 108 0.63 -16.00 -27.83
CA GLN A 108 0.35 -17.05 -28.82
C GLN A 108 -0.53 -18.18 -28.27
N CYS A 109 -1.32 -17.91 -27.22
CA CYS A 109 -2.19 -18.92 -26.62
C CYS A 109 -3.60 -18.89 -27.26
N PRO A 110 -4.27 -20.06 -27.39
CA PRO A 110 -5.60 -20.15 -28.00
C PRO A 110 -6.69 -19.34 -27.27
N THR A 111 -6.42 -18.85 -26.06
CA THR A 111 -7.33 -17.98 -25.30
C THR A 111 -7.13 -16.49 -25.62
N CYS A 112 -5.92 -16.06 -26.00
CA CYS A 112 -5.64 -14.69 -26.50
C CYS A 112 -5.96 -14.53 -27.98
N ASP A 113 -5.90 -15.62 -28.75
CA ASP A 113 -6.04 -15.60 -30.20
C ASP A 113 -7.51 -15.43 -30.64
N THR A 114 -8.14 -14.35 -30.18
CA THR A 114 -9.35 -13.83 -30.79
C THR A 114 -8.95 -12.62 -31.63
N ASN A 115 -8.66 -12.88 -32.91
CA ASN A 115 -8.45 -11.89 -33.96
C ASN A 115 -9.47 -10.74 -33.85
N LEU A 116 -9.05 -9.61 -33.27
CA LEU A 116 -9.75 -8.33 -33.35
C LEU A 116 -8.70 -7.23 -33.28
N GLN A 117 -8.37 -6.68 -34.45
CA GLN A 117 -7.69 -5.40 -34.55
C GLN A 117 -8.60 -4.33 -33.93
N VAL A 118 -8.14 -3.66 -32.88
CA VAL A 118 -8.83 -2.48 -32.37
C VAL A 118 -7.90 -1.28 -32.54
N SER A 119 -8.31 -0.37 -33.42
CA SER A 119 -7.74 0.95 -33.59
C SER A 119 -8.03 1.80 -32.35
N PHE A 120 -7.00 2.45 -31.82
CA PHE A 120 -7.14 3.49 -30.80
C PHE A 120 -7.95 4.68 -31.35
N ALA A 121 -9.21 4.78 -30.95
CA ALA A 121 -9.98 6.02 -31.05
C ALA A 121 -11.00 6.10 -29.90
N GLN A 122 -10.92 7.19 -29.16
CA GLN A 122 -11.64 7.51 -27.93
C GLN A 122 -13.16 7.30 -28.01
N SER A 123 -13.74 6.69 -26.97
CA SER A 123 -14.75 7.35 -26.11
C SER A 123 -15.23 6.44 -24.96
N TYR A 124 -14.88 6.87 -23.73
CA TYR A 124 -15.51 6.59 -22.43
C TYR A 124 -15.33 5.24 -21.70
N PRO A 125 -15.11 5.26 -20.36
CA PRO A 125 -14.36 6.22 -19.53
C PRO A 125 -13.09 5.61 -18.90
N PRO A 126 -12.11 6.44 -18.51
CA PRO A 126 -11.05 6.01 -17.61
C PRO A 126 -11.66 5.95 -16.21
N GLN A 127 -11.98 4.76 -15.71
CA GLN A 127 -11.65 4.57 -14.30
C GLN A 127 -10.13 4.56 -14.30
N ALA A 128 -9.56 5.69 -13.87
CA ALA A 128 -8.15 5.77 -13.60
C ALA A 128 -7.78 4.50 -12.86
N VAL A 129 -6.92 3.68 -13.46
CA VAL A 129 -5.87 3.09 -12.65
C VAL A 129 -5.15 4.32 -12.14
N GLU A 130 -5.62 4.87 -11.02
CA GLU A 130 -4.80 5.78 -10.23
C GLU A 130 -3.50 5.00 -10.11
N MET A 131 -2.42 5.53 -10.69
CA MET A 131 -1.11 5.15 -10.21
C MET A 131 -1.21 5.36 -8.71
N SER A 132 -1.35 4.28 -7.94
CA SER A 132 -1.72 4.38 -6.54
C SER A 132 -0.71 5.32 -5.92
N LYS A 133 -1.17 6.48 -5.46
CA LYS A 133 -0.28 7.55 -5.00
C LYS A 133 0.67 6.94 -3.99
N ALA A 134 1.95 7.30 -4.07
CA ALA A 134 2.91 6.77 -3.13
C ALA A 134 2.43 7.15 -1.71
N LYS A 135 2.25 6.15 -0.85
CA LYS A 135 1.75 6.41 0.50
C LYS A 135 2.86 6.97 1.36
N MET A 136 2.62 8.10 2.00
CA MET A 136 3.57 8.82 2.84
C MET A 136 3.08 8.89 4.27
N LEU A 137 3.93 8.53 5.22
CA LEU A 137 3.62 8.58 6.65
C LEU A 137 4.53 9.58 7.38
N PHE A 138 3.92 10.57 8.03
CA PHE A 138 4.58 11.43 9.02
C PHE A 138 4.45 10.84 10.43
N LEU A 139 5.57 10.39 10.99
CA LEU A 139 5.61 9.77 12.31
C LEU A 139 6.17 10.73 13.36
N CYS A 140 5.42 10.93 14.45
CA CYS A 140 5.93 11.57 15.66
C CYS A 140 5.56 10.79 16.92
N THR A 141 5.90 11.31 18.11
CA THR A 141 5.54 10.65 19.37
C THR A 141 4.04 10.73 19.62
N GLY A 142 3.45 11.93 19.62
CA GLY A 142 2.09 12.15 20.14
C GLY A 142 0.97 12.32 19.11
N ASN A 143 1.31 12.43 17.82
CA ASN A 143 0.42 12.82 16.72
C ASN A 143 -0.50 14.03 17.00
N ALA A 144 0.04 15.02 17.73
CA ALA A 144 -0.75 16.15 18.23
C ALA A 144 -0.43 17.50 17.55
N ALA A 145 0.79 17.67 17.04
CA ALA A 145 1.28 18.94 16.48
C ALA A 145 2.08 18.72 15.18
N ARG A 146 3.41 18.51 15.27
CA ARG A 146 4.32 18.42 14.11
C ARG A 146 3.82 17.52 12.97
N SER A 147 3.44 16.27 13.26
CA SER A 147 3.01 15.35 12.20
C SER A 147 1.64 15.71 11.61
N GLN A 148 0.78 16.40 12.37
CA GLN A 148 -0.52 16.89 11.89
C GLN A 148 -0.33 18.10 10.97
N MET A 149 0.54 19.04 11.38
CA MET A 149 0.96 20.16 10.53
C MET A 149 1.58 19.65 9.22
N ALA A 150 2.47 18.65 9.31
CA ALA A 150 3.11 18.07 8.14
C ALA A 150 2.11 17.36 7.20
N GLU A 151 1.17 16.59 7.73
CA GLU A 151 0.08 15.99 6.94
C GLU A 151 -0.71 17.07 6.20
N ALA A 152 -1.08 18.15 6.90
CA ALA A 152 -1.88 19.22 6.36
C ALA A 152 -1.18 19.97 5.20
N PHE A 153 0.07 20.37 5.40
CA PHE A 153 0.87 21.04 4.37
C PHE A 153 1.15 20.12 3.17
N MET A 154 1.50 18.87 3.42
CA MET A 154 1.79 17.93 2.34
C MET A 154 0.52 17.64 1.52
N ARG A 155 -0.65 17.52 2.16
CA ARG A 155 -1.93 17.39 1.45
C ARG A 155 -2.28 18.64 0.64
N LYS A 156 -1.92 19.83 1.12
CA LYS A 156 -2.08 21.09 0.37
C LYS A 156 -1.18 21.16 -0.87
N TYR A 157 0.09 20.81 -0.75
CA TYR A 157 1.07 21.01 -1.84
C TYR A 157 1.18 19.84 -2.81
N ALA A 158 0.96 18.62 -2.34
CA ALA A 158 1.21 17.40 -3.10
C ALA A 158 0.15 16.32 -2.83
N GLY A 159 -1.07 16.72 -2.46
CA GLY A 159 -2.20 15.82 -2.26
C GLY A 159 -2.63 15.07 -3.52
N ASP A 160 -2.27 15.59 -4.70
CA ASP A 160 -2.52 14.94 -5.98
C ASP A 160 -1.44 13.91 -6.36
N GLU A 161 -0.28 13.93 -5.68
CA GLU A 161 0.84 13.01 -5.93
C GLU A 161 0.97 11.90 -4.87
N PHE A 162 0.62 12.20 -3.62
CA PHE A 162 0.81 11.30 -2.47
C PHE A 162 -0.50 11.00 -1.76
N ASP A 163 -0.59 9.80 -1.18
CA ASP A 163 -1.56 9.51 -0.14
C ASP A 163 -0.89 9.79 1.21
N ILE A 164 -1.32 10.87 1.87
CA ILE A 164 -0.66 11.37 3.08
C ILE A 164 -1.35 10.87 4.34
N TYR A 165 -0.55 10.39 5.27
CA TYR A 165 -0.94 9.90 6.58
C TYR A 165 -0.06 10.53 7.66
N SER A 166 -0.60 10.66 8.87
CA SER A 166 0.18 10.88 10.08
C SER A 166 -0.12 9.85 11.16
N ALA A 167 0.86 9.59 12.02
CA ALA A 167 0.72 8.68 13.16
C ALA A 167 1.55 9.10 14.37
N GLY A 168 1.16 8.53 15.51
CA GLY A 168 1.82 8.66 16.80
C GLY A 168 2.24 7.31 17.35
N LEU A 169 3.37 7.26 18.04
CA LEU A 169 3.71 6.11 18.90
C LEU A 169 2.85 6.05 20.17
N GLU A 170 2.46 7.21 20.67
CA GLU A 170 1.61 7.43 21.85
C GLU A 170 0.61 8.56 21.56
N PRO A 171 -0.43 8.33 20.72
CA PRO A 171 -1.37 9.37 20.30
C PRO A 171 -2.01 10.10 21.49
N ARG A 172 -2.01 11.44 21.47
CA ARG A 172 -2.53 12.28 22.58
C ARG A 172 -3.72 13.15 22.21
N GLY A 173 -4.30 12.94 21.03
CA GLY A 173 -5.30 13.83 20.47
C GLY A 173 -4.66 15.02 19.76
N LEU A 174 -5.47 15.71 18.94
CA LEU A 174 -5.02 16.90 18.22
C LEU A 174 -4.86 18.07 19.20
N HIS A 175 -3.70 18.74 19.18
CA HIS A 175 -3.43 19.82 20.12
C HIS A 175 -4.21 21.09 19.74
N PRO A 176 -4.90 21.78 20.67
CA PRO A 176 -5.71 22.96 20.35
C PRO A 176 -4.96 24.09 19.67
N LEU A 177 -3.70 24.33 20.07
CA LEU A 177 -2.86 25.35 19.41
C LEU A 177 -2.49 24.97 17.97
N THR A 178 -2.46 23.68 17.61
CA THR A 178 -2.26 23.24 16.22
C THR A 178 -3.42 23.69 15.35
N LEU A 179 -4.67 23.46 15.80
CA LEU A 179 -5.86 23.94 15.09
C LEU A 179 -5.79 25.44 14.84
N ARG A 180 -5.45 26.21 15.89
CA ARG A 180 -5.37 27.67 15.81
C ARG A 180 -4.30 28.16 14.82
N VAL A 181 -3.08 27.62 14.87
CA VAL A 181 -2.00 28.12 13.99
C VAL A 181 -2.15 27.65 12.54
N MET A 182 -2.85 26.54 12.29
CA MET A 182 -3.15 26.09 10.92
C MET A 182 -4.31 26.89 10.30
N ASP A 183 -5.31 27.23 11.10
CA ASP A 183 -6.40 28.13 10.68
C ASP A 183 -5.88 29.52 10.30
N GLU A 184 -4.89 30.05 11.03
CA GLU A 184 -4.21 31.32 10.68
C GLU A 184 -3.61 31.36 9.27
N VAL A 185 -3.27 30.20 8.69
CA VAL A 185 -2.75 30.08 7.31
C VAL A 185 -3.78 29.51 6.33
N GLY A 186 -5.06 29.45 6.75
CA GLY A 186 -6.19 29.01 5.93
C GLY A 186 -6.22 27.50 5.67
N ILE A 187 -5.64 26.68 6.56
CA ILE A 187 -5.64 25.22 6.43
C ILE A 187 -6.44 24.62 7.58
N ASP A 188 -7.59 24.03 7.25
CA ASP A 188 -8.40 23.32 8.23
C ASP A 188 -7.82 21.92 8.52
N VAL A 189 -7.51 21.67 9.79
CA VAL A 189 -7.02 20.37 10.29
C VAL A 189 -7.99 19.71 11.26
N SER A 190 -9.20 20.26 11.45
CA SER A 190 -10.21 19.76 12.37
C SER A 190 -10.71 18.35 12.02
N GLY A 191 -10.71 18.00 10.74
CA GLY A 191 -11.04 16.66 10.26
C GLY A 191 -9.93 15.61 10.45
N GLN A 192 -8.73 16.01 10.89
CA GLN A 192 -7.62 15.08 11.09
C GLN A 192 -7.74 14.36 12.44
N ARG A 193 -7.29 13.10 12.48
CA ARG A 193 -7.32 12.27 13.69
C ARG A 193 -5.91 12.02 14.20
N SER A 194 -5.74 12.13 15.51
CA SER A 194 -4.56 11.61 16.20
C SER A 194 -4.63 10.07 16.20
N THR A 195 -3.86 9.45 15.31
CA THR A 195 -3.94 8.03 14.95
C THR A 195 -2.74 7.25 15.48
N ASP A 196 -2.98 6.04 15.97
CA ASP A 196 -1.92 5.15 16.46
C ASP A 196 -1.18 4.48 15.30
N LEU A 197 0.15 4.45 15.37
CA LEU A 197 0.97 3.77 14.35
C LEU A 197 0.54 2.31 14.11
N ARG A 198 0.07 1.63 15.16
CA ARG A 198 -0.39 0.23 15.09
C ARG A 198 -1.60 0.04 14.19
N GLU A 199 -2.38 1.09 13.94
CA GLU A 199 -3.50 1.02 13.00
C GLU A 199 -3.04 0.77 11.55
N TYR A 200 -1.79 1.13 11.23
CA TYR A 200 -1.22 0.98 9.89
C TYR A 200 -0.29 -0.22 9.74
N LEU A 201 0.29 -0.72 10.85
CA LEU A 201 1.23 -1.85 10.83
C LEU A 201 0.60 -3.09 10.18
N GLY A 202 1.21 -3.57 9.08
CA GLY A 202 0.77 -4.75 8.34
C GLY A 202 -0.50 -4.54 7.50
N ARG A 203 -1.07 -3.34 7.47
CA ARG A 203 -2.29 -3.00 6.70
C ARG A 203 -2.01 -2.01 5.58
N VAL A 204 -1.10 -1.07 5.81
CA VAL A 204 -0.72 -0.03 4.84
C VAL A 204 0.76 -0.16 4.54
N ASN A 205 1.10 -0.19 3.25
CA ASN A 205 2.48 -0.15 2.80
C ASN A 205 2.85 1.29 2.42
N PHE A 206 3.83 1.87 3.10
CA PHE A 206 4.28 3.24 2.86
C PHE A 206 5.52 3.24 1.98
N GLY A 207 5.45 4.00 0.88
CA GLY A 207 6.62 4.30 0.05
C GLY A 207 7.55 5.32 0.70
N TYR A 208 7.01 6.17 1.59
CA TYR A 208 7.77 7.17 2.33
C TYR A 208 7.43 7.13 3.82
N LEU A 209 8.46 7.06 4.66
CA LEU A 209 8.36 7.21 6.10
C LEU A 209 9.19 8.41 6.55
N ILE A 210 8.54 9.44 7.08
CA ILE A 210 9.18 10.67 7.51
C ILE A 210 9.05 10.79 9.02
N THR A 211 10.17 10.65 9.73
CA THR A 211 10.21 10.86 11.17
C THR A 211 10.34 12.34 11.46
N VAL A 212 9.42 12.91 12.22
CA VAL A 212 9.45 14.36 12.56
C VAL A 212 9.91 14.65 14.00
N CYS A 213 10.32 13.63 14.75
CA CYS A 213 10.93 13.78 16.07
C CYS A 213 11.99 12.70 16.37
N ALA A 214 13.05 13.07 17.09
CA ALA A 214 14.17 12.18 17.44
C ALA A 214 13.77 10.96 18.29
N ARG A 215 12.70 11.08 19.08
CA ARG A 215 12.19 9.96 19.90
C ARG A 215 11.43 8.92 19.07
N ALA A 216 10.77 9.33 17.99
CA ALA A 216 10.10 8.40 17.09
C ALA A 216 11.09 7.60 16.23
N GLU A 217 12.25 8.17 15.94
CA GLU A 217 13.31 7.50 15.18
C GLU A 217 13.81 6.23 15.88
N LYS A 218 14.08 6.36 17.19
CA LYS A 218 14.63 5.29 18.04
C LYS A 218 13.65 4.14 18.30
N ASN A 219 12.36 4.44 18.27
CA ASN A 219 11.29 3.49 18.58
C ASN A 219 10.53 3.06 17.31
N CYS A 220 11.05 3.38 16.13
CA CYS A 220 10.44 2.99 14.87
C CYS A 220 10.48 1.46 14.73
N PRO A 221 9.34 0.79 14.52
CA PRO A 221 9.31 -0.66 14.31
C PRO A 221 10.19 -1.07 13.12
N THR A 222 11.03 -2.08 13.31
CA THR A 222 11.91 -2.65 12.27
C THR A 222 11.13 -3.20 11.07
N ALA A 223 9.83 -3.45 11.22
CA ALA A 223 8.93 -3.84 10.13
C ALA A 223 8.96 -2.87 8.93
N PHE A 224 9.22 -1.58 9.15
CA PHE A 224 9.35 -0.61 8.06
C PHE A 224 10.68 -0.71 7.30
N LEU A 225 11.75 -1.23 7.91
CA LEU A 225 13.06 -1.37 7.28
C LEU A 225 13.09 -2.44 6.18
N ASN A 226 12.20 -3.44 6.27
CA ASN A 226 12.17 -4.56 5.32
C ASN A 226 11.22 -4.32 4.13
N SER A 227 10.58 -3.15 4.05
CA SER A 227 9.53 -2.86 3.06
C SER A 227 10.03 -2.11 1.82
N GLY A 228 11.32 -1.76 1.75
CA GLY A 228 11.91 -1.07 0.59
C GLY A 228 11.49 0.40 0.38
N GLY A 229 10.78 0.99 1.34
CA GLY A 229 10.35 2.40 1.30
C GLY A 229 11.48 3.38 1.63
N THR A 230 11.34 4.62 1.18
CA THR A 230 12.27 5.73 1.45
C THR A 230 12.04 6.26 2.87
N ARG A 231 13.11 6.36 3.67
CA ARG A 231 13.05 6.94 5.01
C ARG A 231 13.77 8.29 5.06
N LEU A 232 13.11 9.29 5.64
CA LEU A 232 13.65 10.63 5.85
C LEU A 232 13.44 11.03 7.31
N ASP A 233 14.36 11.83 7.84
CA ASP A 233 14.27 12.33 9.20
C ASP A 233 14.34 13.87 9.20
N TRP A 234 13.25 14.51 9.63
CA TRP A 234 13.09 15.97 9.68
C TRP A 234 12.84 16.38 11.14
N PHE A 235 13.91 16.72 11.85
CA PHE A 235 13.79 16.97 13.28
C PHE A 235 13.25 18.38 13.56
N PHE A 236 12.09 18.44 14.22
CA PHE A 236 11.53 19.68 14.76
C PHE A 236 11.40 19.59 16.28
N GLU A 237 11.68 20.71 16.96
CA GLU A 237 11.44 20.84 18.40
C GLU A 237 9.97 20.59 18.76
N ASP A 238 9.71 20.12 19.98
CA ASP A 238 8.33 19.90 20.41
C ASP A 238 7.70 21.20 20.93
N PRO A 239 6.78 21.85 20.19
CA PRO A 239 6.19 23.09 20.65
C PRO A 239 5.27 22.88 21.87
N ALA A 240 4.79 21.65 22.10
CA ALA A 240 3.97 21.34 23.27
C ALA A 240 4.78 21.29 24.57
N ALA A 241 6.08 20.98 24.48
CA ALA A 241 7.01 20.93 25.61
C ALA A 241 7.53 22.32 26.04
N TYR A 242 7.31 23.36 25.23
CA TYR A 242 7.70 24.72 25.57
C TYR A 242 6.94 25.23 26.81
N VAL A 243 7.69 25.78 27.76
CA VAL A 243 7.20 26.37 29.00
C VAL A 243 7.33 27.88 28.90
N GLY A 244 6.20 28.59 29.04
CA GLY A 244 6.13 30.04 28.96
C GLY A 244 4.69 30.52 28.99
N THR A 245 4.47 31.79 28.71
CA THR A 245 3.13 32.37 28.58
C THR A 245 2.37 31.75 27.40
N VAL A 246 1.04 31.91 27.40
CA VAL A 246 0.18 31.44 26.29
C VAL A 246 0.63 32.04 24.95
N GLN A 247 1.06 33.31 24.95
CA GLN A 247 1.49 34.00 23.75
C GLN A 247 2.84 33.49 23.23
N GLU A 248 3.80 33.25 24.12
CA GLU A 248 5.09 32.67 23.74
C GLU A 248 4.91 31.23 23.22
N LYS A 249 4.04 30.44 23.87
CA LYS A 249 3.71 29.10 23.39
C LYS A 249 3.06 29.13 22.01
N LEU A 250 2.11 30.05 21.78
CA LEU A 250 1.50 30.23 20.46
C LEU A 250 2.54 30.63 19.40
N ASN A 251 3.45 31.55 19.73
CA ASN A 251 4.55 31.93 18.83
C ASN A 251 5.46 30.74 18.53
N LYS A 252 5.74 29.88 19.51
CA LYS A 252 6.52 28.65 19.27
C LYS A 252 5.80 27.68 18.35
N PHE A 253 4.47 27.54 18.47
CA PHE A 253 3.68 26.75 17.52
C PHE A 253 3.73 27.32 16.09
N ARG A 254 3.70 28.64 15.93
CA ARG A 254 3.86 29.31 14.62
C ARG A 254 5.24 29.08 14.02
N GLU A 255 6.29 29.24 14.84
CA GLU A 255 7.68 28.99 14.42
C GLU A 255 7.83 27.55 13.88
N ILE A 256 7.32 26.54 14.61
CA ILE A 256 7.40 25.15 14.18
C ILE A 256 6.52 24.88 12.95
N ARG A 257 5.33 25.49 12.86
CA ARG A 257 4.48 25.41 11.66
C ARG A 257 5.24 25.90 10.43
N ASP A 258 5.89 27.07 10.52
CA ASP A 258 6.58 27.69 9.40
C ASP A 258 7.84 26.90 9.01
N GLN A 259 8.55 26.32 9.99
CA GLN A 259 9.66 25.39 9.72
C GLN A 259 9.18 24.12 8.99
N VAL A 260 8.04 23.54 9.39
CA VAL A 260 7.47 22.36 8.73
C VAL A 260 7.07 22.69 7.29
N ASP A 261 6.40 23.81 7.08
CA ASP A 261 5.99 24.30 5.76
C ASP A 261 7.20 24.46 4.83
N HIS A 262 8.21 25.23 5.29
CA HIS A 262 9.43 25.47 4.53
C HIS A 262 10.15 24.16 4.16
N ARG A 263 10.25 23.23 5.11
CA ARG A 263 10.92 21.95 4.87
C ARG A 263 10.20 21.09 3.83
N ILE A 264 8.86 21.09 3.83
CA ILE A 264 8.07 20.36 2.83
C ILE A 264 8.29 20.97 1.44
N GLN A 265 8.21 22.29 1.32
CA GLN A 265 8.41 22.98 0.05
C GLN A 265 9.84 22.76 -0.50
N GLU A 266 10.85 22.84 0.36
CA GLU A 266 12.24 22.58 -0.01
C GLU A 266 12.40 21.15 -0.56
N TRP A 267 11.84 20.15 0.12
CA TRP A 267 11.90 18.76 -0.31
C TRP A 267 11.17 18.51 -1.63
N LEU A 268 10.01 19.15 -1.84
CA LEU A 268 9.27 19.09 -3.10
C LEU A 268 10.07 19.72 -4.25
N ALA A 269 10.74 20.85 -4.00
CA ALA A 269 11.56 21.52 -5.02
C ALA A 269 12.79 20.69 -5.43
N GLN A 270 13.40 19.95 -4.51
CA GLN A 270 14.56 19.09 -4.78
C GLN A 270 14.23 17.78 -5.52
N ARG A 271 12.94 17.44 -5.65
CA ARG A 271 12.48 16.22 -6.32
C ARG A 271 12.29 16.37 -7.83
N ASN A 272 12.22 17.61 -8.33
CA ASN A 272 12.11 17.95 -9.75
C ASN A 272 13.48 18.23 -10.35
#